data_AF-A0A660T2S4-F1
#
_entry.id   AF-A0A660T2S4-F1
#
_cell.length_a   1.000
_cell.length_b   1.000
_cell.length_c   1.000
_cell.angle_alpha   90.00
_cell.angle_beta   90.00
_cell.angle_gamma   90.00
#
_symmetry.space_group_name_H-M   'P 1'
#
loop_
_entity.id
_entity.type
_entity.pdbx_description
1 polymer ?
#
loop_
_entity_poly.entity_id
_entity_poly.type
_entity_poly.pdbx_seq_one_letter_code
_entity_poly.pdbx_strand_id
1 'polypeptide(L)' 'MGIIKGTKNRREAEIFIDFMLDEESQKTLALSNIMFPANSKVILPESFDTALRPKKSIQITETSDDLNELINRWTEVFSR' A
#
# COMPACT_ATOMS: atom_id res chain seq x y z
N MET A 1 -3.67 -5.60 1.99
CA MET A 1 -3.71 -7.06 2.24
C MET A 1 -5.12 -7.43 2.64
N GLY A 2 -5.56 -8.65 2.36
CA GLY A 2 -6.90 -9.10 2.72
C GLY A 2 -6.95 -10.62 2.85
N ILE A 3 -7.96 -11.11 3.56
CA ILE A 3 -8.17 -12.54 3.73
C ILE A 3 -9.20 -13.02 2.72
N ILE A 4 -8.85 -14.08 1.99
CA ILE A 4 -9.69 -14.67 0.97
C ILE A 4 -10.99 -15.21 1.59
N LYS A 5 -12.13 -14.85 1.00
CA LYS A 5 -13.44 -15.37 1.38
C LYS A 5 -13.48 -16.89 1.21
N GLY A 6 -13.88 -17.62 2.25
CA GLY A 6 -13.98 -19.09 2.22
C GLY A 6 -12.67 -19.83 2.46
N THR A 7 -11.60 -19.16 2.90
CA THR A 7 -10.37 -19.84 3.32
C THR A 7 -10.63 -20.85 4.44
N LYS A 8 -9.97 -22.01 4.36
CA LYS A 8 -9.99 -23.02 5.42
C LYS A 8 -9.04 -22.70 6.59
N ASN A 9 -8.09 -21.79 6.37
CA ASN A 9 -7.02 -21.42 7.30
C ASN A 9 -7.18 -19.97 7.75
N ARG A 10 -8.35 -19.63 8.31
CA ARG A 10 -8.69 -18.23 8.64
C ARG A 10 -7.76 -17.66 9.71
N ARG A 11 -7.51 -18.43 10.76
CA ARG A 11 -6.68 -18.03 11.91
C ARG A 11 -5.23 -17.78 11.48
N GLU A 12 -4.67 -18.66 10.66
CA GLU A 12 -3.31 -18.55 10.15
C GLU A 12 -3.15 -17.35 9.22
N ALA A 13 -4.19 -17.04 8.42
CA ALA A 13 -4.20 -15.84 7.59
C ALA A 13 -4.24 -14.55 8.43
N GLU A 14 -4.98 -14.54 9.56
CA GLU A 14 -4.97 -13.41 10.50
C GLU A 14 -3.60 -13.25 11.15
N ILE A 15 -3.00 -14.33 11.67
CA ILE A 15 -1.65 -14.32 12.25
C ILE A 15 -0.61 -13.80 11.24
N PHE A 16 -0.72 -14.21 9.97
CA PHE A 16 0.18 -13.72 8.94
C PHE A 16 0.00 -12.22 8.68
N ILE A 17 -1.24 -11.72 8.63
CA ILE A 17 -1.49 -10.28 8.48
C ILE A 17 -0.94 -9.51 9.68
N ASP A 18 -1.15 -10.01 10.90
CA ASP A 18 -0.64 -9.37 12.13
C ASP A 18 0.89 -9.29 12.11
N PHE A 19 1.57 -10.38 11.74
CA PHE A 19 3.02 -10.40 11.52
C PHE A 19 3.44 -9.38 10.45
N MET A 20 2.79 -9.38 9.29
CA MET A 20 3.14 -8.43 8.23
C MET A 20 2.94 -6.96 8.62
N LEU A 21 2.06 -6.67 9.59
CA LEU A 21 1.77 -5.31 10.09
C LEU A 21 2.58 -4.94 11.34
N ASP A 22 3.30 -5.88 11.94
CA ASP A 22 4.15 -5.61 13.10
C ASP A 22 5.29 -4.65 12.75
N GLU A 23 5.89 -4.04 13.79
CA GLU A 23 6.86 -2.97 13.61
C GLU A 23 8.16 -3.42 12.93
N GLU A 24 8.68 -4.61 13.26
CA GLU A 24 9.95 -5.13 12.72
C GLU A 24 9.79 -5.59 11.27
N SER A 25 8.68 -6.26 10.98
CA SER A 25 8.30 -6.67 9.63
C SER A 25 8.10 -5.45 8.73
N GLN A 26 7.40 -4.43 9.20
CA GLN A 26 7.20 -3.18 8.44
C GLN A 26 8.51 -2.40 8.25
N LYS A 27 9.43 -2.39 9.23
CA LYS A 27 10.77 -1.80 9.08
C LYS A 27 11.59 -2.52 8.01
N THR A 28 11.56 -3.85 8.00
CA THR A 28 12.24 -4.68 7.00
C THR A 28 11.67 -4.45 5.60
N LEU A 29 10.33 -4.38 5.48
CA LEU A 29 9.65 -4.08 4.22
C LEU A 29 9.99 -2.69 3.70
N ALA A 30 10.05 -1.68 4.57
CA ALA A 30 10.36 -0.31 4.19
C ALA A 30 11.73 -0.22 3.52
N LEU A 31 12.74 -0.89 4.08
CA LEU A 31 14.10 -0.94 3.53
C LEU A 31 14.18 -1.76 2.24
N SER A 32 13.54 -2.92 2.21
CA SER A 32 13.65 -3.87 1.10
C SER A 32 12.91 -3.39 -0.15
N ASN A 33 11.75 -2.75 0.03
CA ASN A 33 10.90 -2.29 -1.08
C ASN A 33 11.09 -0.80 -1.40
N ILE A 34 11.90 -0.08 -0.60
CA ILE A 34 12.13 1.37 -0.75
C ILE A 34 10.79 2.13 -0.70
N MET A 35 10.02 1.89 0.36
CA MET A 35 8.69 2.47 0.54
C MET A 35 8.44 2.86 2.00
N PHE A 36 7.57 3.83 2.24
CA PHE A 36 7.15 4.14 3.62
C PHE A 36 6.32 2.98 4.20
N PRO A 37 6.52 2.63 5.49
CA PRO A 37 5.73 1.61 6.15
C PRO A 37 4.27 2.05 6.30
N ALA A 38 3.34 1.10 6.21
CA ALA A 38 1.93 1.34 6.46
C ALA A 38 1.62 1.50 7.95
N ASN A 39 2.39 0.84 8.82
CA ASN A 39 2.30 1.03 10.26
C ASN A 39 3.03 2.32 10.68
N SER A 40 2.27 3.30 11.14
CA SER A 40 2.79 4.62 11.54
C SER A 40 3.62 4.62 12.82
N LYS A 41 3.66 3.51 13.58
CA LYS A 41 4.47 3.37 14.79
C LYS A 41 5.92 3.01 14.51
N VAL A 42 6.22 2.57 13.29
CA VAL A 42 7.58 2.19 12.89
C VAL A 42 8.51 3.39 12.96
N ILE A 43 9.58 3.26 13.75
CA ILE A 43 10.69 4.21 13.71
C ILE A 43 11.42 4.03 12.39
N LEU A 44 11.41 5.08 11.57
CA LEU A 44 12.03 5.04 10.25
C LEU A 44 13.55 4.92 10.38
N PRO A 45 14.19 4.05 9.58
CA PRO A 45 15.64 4.02 9.48
C PRO A 45 16.21 5.34 8.94
N GLU A 46 17.46 5.65 9.29
CA GLU A 46 18.20 6.85 8.87
C GLU A 46 18.18 7.07 7.34
N SER A 47 18.12 5.99 6.55
CA SER A 47 18.01 6.08 5.10
C SER A 47 16.78 6.86 4.61
N PHE A 48 15.76 7.05 5.45
CA PHE A 48 14.55 7.83 5.14
C PHE A 48 14.66 9.32 5.48
N ASP A 49 15.74 9.79 6.10
CA ASP A 49 15.89 11.20 6.49
C ASP A 49 15.90 12.14 5.28
N THR A 50 16.36 11.64 4.13
CA THR A 50 16.35 12.38 2.86
C THR A 50 15.15 12.03 1.97
N ALA A 51 14.27 11.14 2.42
CA ALA A 51 13.11 10.73 1.64
C ALA A 51 12.11 11.89 1.50
N LEU A 52 11.81 12.27 0.26
CA LEU A 52 10.88 13.35 -0.04
C LEU A 52 9.47 13.01 0.42
N ARG A 53 8.84 13.92 1.18
CA ARG A 53 7.42 13.83 1.54
C ARG A 53 6.65 14.96 0.84
N PRO A 54 5.58 14.64 0.09
CA PRO A 54 4.79 15.67 -0.55
C PRO A 54 4.09 16.51 0.52
N LYS A 55 4.00 17.84 0.30
CA LYS A 55 3.28 18.76 1.20
C LYS A 55 1.78 18.44 1.30
N LYS A 56 1.23 17.83 0.26
CA LYS A 56 -0.18 17.42 0.18
C LYS A 56 -0.25 16.01 -0.39
N SER A 57 -0.89 15.11 0.34
CA SER A 57 -1.29 13.80 -0.18
C SER A 57 -2.72 13.89 -0.71
N ILE A 58 -2.95 13.44 -1.93
CA ILE A 58 -4.28 13.38 -2.53
C ILE A 58 -4.70 11.92 -2.51
N GLN A 59 -5.79 11.63 -1.80
CA GLN A 59 -6.43 10.32 -1.81
C GLN A 59 -7.81 10.47 -2.44
N ILE A 60 -8.11 9.60 -3.39
CA ILE A 60 -9.44 9.49 -3.98
C ILE A 60 -10.19 8.46 -3.14
N THR A 61 -11.22 8.90 -2.41
CA THR A 61 -11.95 8.05 -1.45
C THR A 61 -13.16 7.36 -2.07
N GLU A 62 -13.63 7.83 -3.22
CA GLU A 62 -14.70 7.20 -3.99
C GLU A 62 -14.07 6.50 -5.19
N THR A 63 -14.13 5.17 -5.23
CA THR A 63 -14.01 4.46 -6.50
C THR A 63 -15.24 4.80 -7.30
N SER A 64 -15.14 5.81 -8.16
CA SER A 64 -16.20 6.07 -9.11
C SER A 64 -16.44 4.78 -9.93
N ASP A 65 -17.68 4.51 -10.30
CA ASP A 65 -18.05 3.50 -11.31
C ASP A 65 -17.39 3.74 -12.70
N ASP A 66 -16.52 4.74 -12.75
CA ASP A 66 -15.97 5.46 -13.88
C ASP A 66 -14.47 5.18 -14.10
N LEU A 67 -13.83 4.32 -13.29
CA LEU A 67 -12.41 3.98 -13.48
C LEU A 67 -12.15 3.42 -14.89
N ASN A 68 -13.07 2.59 -15.39
CA ASN A 68 -12.97 2.05 -16.76
C ASN A 68 -13.11 3.15 -17.82
N GLU A 69 -13.99 4.14 -17.61
CA GLU A 69 -14.12 5.28 -18.52
C GLU A 69 -12.84 6.13 -18.52
N LEU A 70 -12.26 6.38 -17.34
CA LEU A 70 -11.01 7.12 -17.20
C LEU A 70 -9.85 6.41 -17.92
N ILE A 71 -9.75 5.09 -17.78
CA ILE A 71 -8.75 4.28 -18.49
C ILE A 71 -8.97 4.37 -20.00
N ASN A 72 -10.21 4.17 -20.47
CA ASN A 72 -10.55 4.23 -21.90
C ASN A 72 -10.21 5.61 -22.49
N ARG A 73 -10.62 6.69 -21.83
CA ARG A 73 -10.34 8.07 -22.26
C ARG A 73 -8.84 8.35 -22.31
N TRP A 74 -8.08 7.86 -21.33
CA TRP A 74 -6.62 8.00 -21.35
C TRP A 74 -6.02 7.26 -22.56
N THR A 75 -6.43 6.01 -22.81
CA THR A 75 -5.97 5.24 -23.97
C THR A 75 -6.27 5.96 -25.28
N GLU A 76 -7.48 6.48 -25.47
CA GLU A 76 -7.85 7.22 -26.69
C GLU A 76 -6.98 8.47 -26.93
N VAL A 77 -6.67 9.22 -25.88
CA VAL A 77 -5.87 10.45 -25.98
C VAL A 77 -4.40 10.15 -26.30
N PHE A 78 -3.84 9.09 -25.73
CA PHE A 78 -2.39 8.84 -25.74
C PHE A 78 -1.90 7.73 -26.69
N SER A 79 -2.79 6.96 -27.35
CA SER A 79 -2.38 5.82 -28.22
C SER A 79 -2.11 6.19 -29.69
N ARG A 80 -1.60 7.38 -29.98
CA ARG A 80 -1.19 7.75 -31.35
C ARG A 80 0.21 7.27 -31.69
#